data_AF-A0A8I2YTW5-F1
#
_entry.id   AF-A0A8I2YTW5-F1
#
_cell.length_a   1.000
_cell.length_b   1.000
_cell.length_c   1.000
_cell.angle_alpha   90.00
_cell.angle_beta   90.00
_cell.angle_gamma   90.00
#
_symmetry.space_group_name_H-M   'P 1'
#
loop_
_entity.id
_entity.type
_entity.pdbx_description
1 polymer ?
#
loop_
_entity_poly.entity_id
_entity_poly.type
_entity_poly.pdbx_seq_one_letter_code
_entity_poly.pdbx_strand_id
1 'polypeptide(L)'
;MTHYSLPTGFIAACGCTPNSTYYPTAALSQMAYGSSTSYGPACGQCFELTLVDAFTANPRFYPNTTQSVVVKITDLCPLSKSGWCNATSSGPNAGGGYLNFDLAWPSTSIPNSFFPSDVALYGTSCSLERTDFGVWNVSYQSVSCQEWEGYTNQTALGSVADLGYTSCCPNNPVVDDGLCPSYSDNAGLPPTIHPGSGADTIFTNIPHILFLTSIVSLSAYLL
;
A
#
# COMPACT_ATOMS: atom_id res chain seq x y z
N MET A 1 0.68 -4.61 -16.14
CA MET A 1 1.05 -3.43 -15.35
C MET A 1 0.68 -2.20 -16.15
N THR A 2 0.08 -1.23 -15.49
CA THR A 2 -0.21 0.12 -15.98
C THR A 2 0.44 1.13 -15.04
N HIS A 3 0.19 2.42 -15.25
CA HIS A 3 0.57 3.44 -14.29
C HIS A 3 -0.53 4.50 -14.12
N TYR A 4 -0.52 5.16 -12.97
CA TYR A 4 -1.44 6.24 -12.62
C TYR A 4 -0.70 7.32 -11.82
N SER A 5 -1.24 8.54 -11.87
CA SER A 5 -0.70 9.66 -11.08
C SER A 5 -1.24 9.59 -9.65
N LEU A 6 -0.33 9.48 -8.69
CA LEU A 6 -0.63 9.53 -7.26
C LEU A 6 0.01 10.78 -6.65
N PRO A 7 -0.75 11.73 -6.08
CA PRO A 7 -0.16 12.90 -5.43
C PRO A 7 0.73 12.50 -4.25
N THR A 8 1.86 13.18 -4.12
CA THR A 8 2.72 13.04 -2.94
C THR A 8 1.97 13.48 -1.68
N GLY A 9 2.13 12.70 -0.59
CA GLY A 9 1.43 12.90 0.67
C GLY A 9 -0.03 12.42 0.66
N PHE A 10 -0.47 11.70 -0.37
CA PHE A 10 -1.82 11.15 -0.42
C PHE A 10 -1.97 9.90 0.46
N ILE A 11 -3.12 9.75 1.11
CA ILE A 11 -3.50 8.55 1.86
C ILE A 11 -4.33 7.66 0.93
N ALA A 12 -3.67 6.64 0.38
CA ALA A 12 -4.26 5.66 -0.53
C ALA A 12 -5.12 4.61 0.20
N ALA A 13 -5.73 3.67 -0.54
CA ALA A 13 -6.73 2.73 0.01
C ALA A 13 -6.24 1.87 1.19
N CYS A 14 -4.93 1.61 1.28
CA CYS A 14 -4.36 0.88 2.42
C CYS A 14 -4.24 1.70 3.70
N GLY A 15 -4.44 3.02 3.66
CA GLY A 15 -4.23 3.87 4.83
C GLY A 15 -2.79 3.87 5.36
N CYS A 16 -1.80 3.53 4.52
CA CYS A 16 -0.39 3.66 4.86
C CYS A 16 -0.02 5.13 5.07
N THR A 17 1.06 5.40 5.81
CA THR A 17 1.53 6.78 6.05
C THR A 17 1.68 7.57 4.75
N PRO A 18 1.32 8.87 4.70
CA PRO A 18 1.46 9.71 3.51
C PRO A 18 2.87 9.67 2.89
N ASN A 19 3.89 9.53 3.74
CA ASN A 19 5.28 9.52 3.31
C ASN A 19 5.65 8.27 2.49
N SER A 20 4.82 7.22 2.45
CA SER A 20 5.05 6.08 1.57
C SER A 20 5.02 6.47 0.10
N THR A 21 4.25 7.51 -0.26
CA THR A 21 4.11 8.01 -1.64
C THR A 21 5.35 8.74 -2.19
N TYR A 22 6.35 8.98 -1.35
CA TYR A 22 7.65 9.47 -1.81
C TYR A 22 8.54 8.36 -2.37
N TYR A 23 8.14 7.09 -2.19
CA TYR A 23 8.86 5.88 -2.61
C TYR A 23 8.02 5.08 -3.62
N PRO A 24 8.58 4.07 -4.31
CA PRO A 24 7.84 3.35 -5.34
C PRO A 24 6.65 2.60 -4.74
N THR A 25 5.44 2.98 -5.13
CA THR A 25 4.21 2.30 -4.70
C THR A 25 3.37 1.88 -5.90
N ALA A 26 2.44 0.97 -5.66
CA ALA A 26 1.47 0.56 -6.67
C ALA A 26 0.10 0.32 -6.06
N ALA A 27 -0.92 0.48 -6.90
CA ALA A 27 -2.24 -0.08 -6.67
C ALA A 27 -2.29 -1.52 -7.18
N LEU A 28 -3.02 -2.41 -6.50
CA LEU A 28 -3.21 -3.78 -6.94
C LEU A 28 -4.67 -4.02 -7.35
N SER A 29 -4.89 -4.77 -8.43
CA SER A 29 -6.24 -5.13 -8.90
C SER A 29 -7.06 -5.78 -7.79
N GLN A 30 -8.32 -5.34 -7.63
CA GLN A 30 -9.20 -5.63 -6.50
C GLN A 30 -9.19 -7.08 -5.98
N MET A 31 -9.21 -8.08 -6.86
CA MET A 31 -9.19 -9.49 -6.44
C MET A 31 -7.87 -9.90 -5.76
N ALA A 32 -6.75 -9.40 -6.26
CA ALA A 32 -5.44 -9.66 -5.67
C ALA A 32 -5.17 -8.73 -4.48
N TYR A 33 -5.74 -7.52 -4.49
CA TYR A 33 -5.74 -6.61 -3.34
C TYR A 33 -6.51 -7.19 -2.14
N GLY A 34 -7.64 -7.86 -2.41
CA GLY A 34 -8.41 -8.67 -1.47
C GLY A 34 -9.47 -7.92 -0.66
N SER A 35 -9.84 -6.71 -1.08
CA SER A 35 -10.96 -5.93 -0.52
C SER A 35 -11.56 -5.02 -1.60
N SER A 36 -12.86 -4.70 -1.52
CA SER A 36 -13.50 -3.75 -2.46
C SER A 36 -13.74 -2.36 -1.87
N THR A 37 -13.57 -2.20 -0.55
CA THR A 37 -14.02 -0.99 0.16
C THR A 37 -12.91 -0.30 0.96
N SER A 38 -11.95 -1.05 1.51
CA SER A 38 -10.93 -0.49 2.42
C SER A 38 -9.59 -1.21 2.26
N TYR A 39 -8.79 -1.35 3.31
CA TYR A 39 -7.53 -2.11 3.27
C TYR A 39 -7.78 -3.61 3.05
N GLY A 40 -7.01 -4.20 2.14
CA GLY A 40 -6.99 -5.63 1.86
C GLY A 40 -5.70 -6.30 2.34
N PRO A 41 -5.63 -7.64 2.33
CA PRO A 41 -4.47 -8.39 2.79
C PRO A 41 -3.20 -8.11 1.97
N ALA A 42 -3.31 -7.50 0.78
CA ALA A 42 -2.15 -7.10 0.00
C ALA A 42 -1.48 -5.81 0.50
N CYS A 43 -2.15 -5.02 1.32
CA CYS A 43 -1.63 -3.73 1.79
C CYS A 43 -0.25 -3.87 2.42
N GLY A 44 0.68 -2.96 2.15
CA GLY A 44 2.04 -3.01 2.69
C GLY A 44 2.94 -4.15 2.19
N GLN A 45 2.43 -5.13 1.43
CA GLN A 45 3.27 -6.15 0.80
C GLN A 45 4.19 -5.53 -0.27
N CYS A 46 5.36 -6.12 -0.45
CA CYS A 46 6.35 -5.66 -1.42
C CYS A 46 6.58 -6.67 -2.53
N PHE A 47 6.69 -6.15 -3.76
CA PHE A 47 6.89 -6.94 -4.96
C PHE A 47 7.99 -6.33 -5.82
N GLU A 48 8.92 -7.15 -6.30
CA GLU A 48 9.78 -6.76 -7.42
C GLU A 48 8.99 -6.95 -8.72
N LEU A 49 8.86 -5.88 -9.50
CA LEU A 49 8.23 -5.87 -10.81
C LEU A 49 9.31 -5.67 -11.87
N THR A 50 9.42 -6.60 -12.82
CA THR A 50 10.40 -6.52 -13.91
C THR A 50 9.70 -6.41 -15.26
N LEU A 51 10.06 -5.40 -16.06
CA LEU A 51 9.51 -5.23 -17.42
C LEU A 51 9.90 -6.40 -18.32
N VAL A 52 8.90 -7.00 -18.97
CA VAL A 52 9.09 -8.10 -19.94
C VAL A 52 8.93 -7.57 -21.36
N ASP A 53 7.79 -6.93 -21.64
CA ASP A 53 7.47 -6.38 -22.96
C ASP A 53 6.27 -5.43 -22.91
N ALA A 54 6.18 -4.53 -23.90
CA ALA A 54 4.97 -3.76 -24.17
C ALA A 54 4.16 -4.43 -25.29
N PHE A 55 3.31 -5.39 -24.92
CA PHE A 55 2.53 -6.21 -25.86
C PHE A 55 1.51 -5.44 -26.69
N THR A 56 1.10 -4.25 -26.25
CA THR A 56 0.17 -3.37 -26.98
C THR A 56 0.85 -2.53 -28.04
N ALA A 57 2.19 -2.42 -28.01
CA ALA A 57 2.95 -1.74 -29.05
C ALA A 57 2.89 -2.51 -30.38
N ASN A 58 3.01 -1.79 -31.50
CA ASN A 58 3.05 -2.40 -32.84
C ASN A 58 4.26 -1.88 -33.64
N PRO A 59 5.29 -2.71 -33.88
CA PRO A 59 5.44 -4.09 -33.42
C PRO A 59 5.55 -4.21 -31.89
N ARG A 60 5.42 -5.42 -31.34
CA ARG A 60 5.60 -5.63 -29.90
C ARG A 60 7.00 -5.21 -29.47
N PHE A 61 7.11 -4.42 -28.39
CA PHE A 61 8.39 -3.92 -27.90
C PHE A 61 8.96 -4.80 -26.79
N TYR A 62 10.24 -5.13 -26.91
CA TYR A 62 11.00 -5.85 -25.90
C TYR A 62 12.18 -4.98 -25.43
N PRO A 63 12.31 -4.68 -24.12
CA PRO A 63 13.44 -3.93 -23.60
C PRO A 63 14.78 -4.63 -23.87
N ASN A 64 15.79 -3.87 -24.28
CA ASN A 64 17.17 -4.37 -24.42
C ASN A 64 17.91 -4.46 -23.08
N THR A 65 17.35 -3.90 -22.01
CA THR A 65 17.91 -3.92 -20.66
C THR A 65 16.81 -4.31 -19.68
N THR A 66 17.19 -5.07 -18.65
CA THR A 66 16.28 -5.42 -17.56
C THR A 66 16.00 -4.16 -16.73
N GLN A 67 14.72 -3.81 -16.61
CA GLN A 67 14.25 -2.73 -15.74
C GLN A 67 13.38 -3.36 -14.67
N SER A 68 13.76 -3.23 -13.40
CA SER A 68 12.96 -3.68 -12.27
C SER A 68 12.80 -2.59 -11.21
N VAL A 69 11.71 -2.68 -10.45
CA VAL A 69 11.41 -1.79 -9.33
C VAL A 69 10.73 -2.60 -8.23
N VAL A 70 11.19 -2.44 -7.00
CA VAL A 70 10.49 -2.97 -5.82
C VAL A 70 9.44 -1.95 -5.41
N VAL A 71 8.18 -2.35 -5.44
CA VAL A 71 7.05 -1.51 -5.03
C VAL A 71 6.45 -2.01 -3.74
N LYS A 72 5.89 -1.10 -2.95
CA LYS A 72 4.96 -1.42 -1.86
C LYS A 72 3.52 -1.21 -2.32
N ILE A 73 2.64 -2.16 -2.03
CA ILE A 73 1.21 -2.01 -2.33
C ILE A 73 0.59 -1.07 -1.30
N THR A 74 0.13 0.09 -1.76
CA THR A 74 -0.50 1.09 -0.88
C THR A 74 -1.92 1.43 -1.30
N ASP A 75 -2.36 0.93 -2.46
CA ASP A 75 -3.61 1.36 -3.06
C ASP A 75 -4.38 0.22 -3.73
N LEU A 76 -5.63 0.50 -4.03
CA LEU A 76 -6.57 -0.38 -4.70
C LEU A 76 -6.73 0.08 -6.15
N CYS A 77 -6.55 -0.82 -7.10
CA CYS A 77 -7.08 -0.64 -8.45
C CYS A 77 -8.46 -1.29 -8.52
N PRO A 78 -9.56 -0.51 -8.45
CA PRO A 78 -10.90 -1.02 -8.23
C PRO A 78 -11.39 -1.83 -9.43
N LEU A 79 -12.28 -2.79 -9.17
CA LEU A 79 -12.91 -3.59 -10.21
C LEU A 79 -13.71 -2.68 -11.15
N SER A 80 -13.35 -2.69 -12.42
CA SER A 80 -14.04 -1.95 -13.48
C SER A 80 -14.82 -2.89 -14.40
N LYS A 81 -15.73 -2.35 -15.22
CA LYS A 81 -16.43 -3.13 -16.25
C LYS A 81 -15.50 -3.58 -17.39
N SER A 82 -14.43 -2.82 -17.63
CA SER A 82 -13.44 -3.05 -18.68
C SER A 82 -12.09 -2.46 -18.27
N GLY A 83 -11.01 -2.88 -18.92
CA GLY A 83 -9.66 -2.35 -18.72
C GLY A 83 -8.72 -3.34 -18.06
N TRP A 84 -7.82 -2.84 -17.23
CA TRP A 84 -6.68 -3.63 -16.72
C TRP A 84 -6.93 -4.22 -15.34
N CYS A 85 -7.85 -3.66 -14.55
CA CYS A 85 -8.15 -4.11 -13.19
C CYS A 85 -9.46 -4.88 -13.08
N ASN A 86 -10.05 -5.30 -14.20
CA ASN A 86 -11.33 -6.03 -14.25
C ASN A 86 -11.19 -7.56 -14.14
N ALA A 87 -10.01 -8.09 -13.80
CA ALA A 87 -9.82 -9.52 -13.60
C ALA A 87 -10.62 -10.02 -12.39
N THR A 88 -11.22 -11.20 -12.53
CA THR A 88 -12.00 -11.89 -11.48
C THR A 88 -11.54 -13.34 -11.34
N SER A 89 -12.10 -14.08 -10.38
CA SER A 89 -11.93 -15.53 -10.33
C SER A 89 -12.51 -16.25 -11.55
N SER A 90 -13.40 -15.61 -12.32
CA SER A 90 -14.04 -16.19 -13.50
C SER A 90 -13.31 -15.86 -14.81
N GLY A 91 -12.36 -14.92 -14.83
CA GLY A 91 -11.64 -14.59 -16.04
C GLY A 91 -10.57 -13.51 -15.90
N PRO A 92 -9.62 -13.44 -16.85
CA PRO A 92 -8.56 -12.44 -16.86
C PRO A 92 -9.06 -11.05 -17.26
N ASN A 93 -8.20 -10.05 -17.08
CA ASN A 93 -8.41 -8.68 -17.57
C ASN A 93 -8.26 -8.56 -19.10
N ALA A 94 -8.39 -7.34 -19.64
CA ALA A 94 -8.26 -7.08 -21.08
C ALA A 94 -6.89 -7.46 -21.69
N GLY A 95 -5.86 -7.60 -20.87
CA GLY A 95 -4.51 -8.03 -21.27
C GLY A 95 -4.27 -9.54 -21.11
N GLY A 96 -5.28 -10.32 -20.69
CA GLY A 96 -5.12 -11.75 -20.41
C GLY A 96 -4.47 -12.07 -19.05
N GLY A 97 -4.19 -11.06 -18.22
CA GLY A 97 -3.64 -11.23 -16.88
C GLY A 97 -4.72 -11.37 -15.79
N TYR A 98 -4.43 -12.13 -14.74
CA TYR A 98 -5.29 -12.22 -13.55
C TYR A 98 -4.95 -11.18 -12.48
N LEU A 99 -3.84 -10.47 -12.66
CA LEU A 99 -3.36 -9.42 -11.77
C LEU A 99 -3.03 -8.19 -12.61
N ASN A 100 -3.25 -7.01 -12.03
CA ASN A 100 -2.65 -5.78 -12.53
C ASN A 100 -2.08 -4.97 -11.37
N PHE A 101 -0.80 -4.62 -11.51
CA PHE A 101 -0.17 -3.56 -10.74
C PHE A 101 -0.39 -2.26 -11.51
N ASP A 102 -0.93 -1.25 -10.86
CA ASP A 102 -1.00 0.11 -11.36
C ASP A 102 0.08 0.92 -10.65
N LEU A 103 1.20 1.15 -11.32
CA LEU A 103 2.37 1.80 -10.73
C LEU A 103 2.08 3.27 -10.46
N ALA A 104 2.39 3.76 -9.27
CA ALA A 104 2.33 5.20 -8.97
C ALA A 104 3.45 5.91 -9.74
N TRP A 105 3.15 6.29 -10.98
CA TRP A 105 4.09 6.91 -11.91
C TRP A 105 3.36 7.89 -12.84
N PRO A 106 3.90 9.11 -13.05
CA PRO A 106 5.22 9.57 -12.62
C PRO A 106 5.36 9.81 -11.11
N SER A 107 6.57 9.58 -10.57
CA SER A 107 6.92 9.84 -9.17
C SER A 107 8.37 10.32 -9.05
N THR A 108 8.76 10.83 -7.87
CA THR A 108 10.14 11.28 -7.61
C THR A 108 11.11 10.13 -7.34
N SER A 109 10.61 8.95 -7.01
CA SER A 109 11.39 7.75 -6.66
C SER A 109 11.56 6.75 -7.79
N ILE A 110 10.83 6.93 -8.90
CA ILE A 110 10.95 6.08 -10.08
C ILE A 110 11.48 6.95 -11.22
N PRO A 111 12.68 6.64 -11.78
CA PRO A 111 13.25 7.42 -12.86
C PRO A 111 12.29 7.57 -14.05
N ASN A 112 12.32 8.74 -14.70
CA ASN A 112 11.55 8.97 -15.94
C ASN A 112 11.92 7.98 -17.05
N SER A 113 13.12 7.39 -16.98
CA SER A 113 13.64 6.38 -17.91
C SER A 113 13.24 4.94 -17.57
N PHE A 114 12.44 4.71 -16.51
CA PHE A 114 12.04 3.36 -16.10
C PHE A 114 11.27 2.63 -17.20
N PHE A 115 10.45 3.35 -17.97
CA PHE A 115 9.79 2.83 -19.17
C PHE A 115 10.64 3.13 -20.41
N PRO A 116 11.39 2.16 -20.94
CA PRO A 116 12.16 2.36 -22.15
C PRO A 116 11.26 2.40 -23.38
N SER A 117 11.74 3.07 -24.42
CA SER A 117 11.09 3.14 -25.72
C SER A 117 12.13 3.15 -26.84
N ASP A 118 11.66 3.03 -28.08
CA ASP A 118 12.45 3.28 -29.28
C ASP A 118 11.74 4.35 -30.12
N VAL A 119 12.05 5.62 -29.86
CA VAL A 119 11.44 6.75 -30.57
C VAL A 119 11.72 6.74 -32.08
N ALA A 120 12.79 6.08 -32.52
CA ALA A 120 13.10 5.98 -33.95
C ALA A 120 12.15 5.01 -34.65
N LEU A 121 11.73 3.93 -33.96
CA LEU A 121 10.81 2.93 -34.48
C LEU A 121 9.33 3.29 -34.24
N TYR A 122 8.99 3.75 -33.04
CA TYR A 122 7.60 3.99 -32.62
C TYR A 122 7.17 5.46 -32.76
N GLY A 123 8.10 6.36 -33.03
CA GLY A 123 7.84 7.80 -33.11
C GLY A 123 7.55 8.43 -31.74
N THR A 124 6.96 9.62 -31.76
CA THR A 124 6.56 10.38 -30.56
C THR A 124 5.13 10.09 -30.09
N SER A 125 4.47 9.09 -30.69
CA SER A 125 3.10 8.70 -30.34
C SER A 125 3.02 7.93 -29.01
N CYS A 126 4.15 7.49 -28.47
CA CYS A 126 4.31 7.13 -27.07
C CYS A 126 4.24 8.41 -26.21
N SER A 127 3.02 8.81 -25.80
CA SER A 127 2.66 9.88 -24.84
C SER A 127 3.45 11.21 -24.92
N LEU A 128 2.76 12.31 -25.20
CA LEU A 128 3.29 13.65 -25.56
C LEU A 128 4.27 14.31 -24.57
N GLU A 129 4.52 13.74 -23.39
CA GLU A 129 5.52 14.23 -22.44
C GLU A 129 6.58 13.18 -22.05
N ARG A 130 6.32 11.89 -22.32
CA ARG A 130 7.13 10.76 -21.84
C ARG A 130 6.98 9.58 -22.79
N THR A 131 8.10 9.05 -23.25
CA THR A 131 8.12 7.93 -24.18
C THR A 131 7.78 6.61 -23.45
N ASP A 132 6.50 6.36 -23.24
CA ASP A 132 5.96 5.16 -22.62
C ASP A 132 4.85 4.57 -23.50
N PHE A 133 4.78 3.24 -23.54
CA PHE A 133 3.72 2.47 -24.18
C PHE A 133 2.47 2.35 -23.30
N GLY A 134 2.54 2.74 -22.03
CA GLY A 134 1.45 2.82 -21.06
C GLY A 134 1.05 1.49 -20.43
N VAL A 135 1.23 0.38 -21.16
CA VAL A 135 0.85 -0.97 -20.71
C VAL A 135 1.98 -1.95 -20.94
N TRP A 136 2.35 -2.66 -19.89
CA TRP A 136 3.47 -3.58 -19.88
C TRP A 136 3.10 -4.95 -19.31
N ASN A 137 3.59 -6.01 -19.94
CA ASN A 137 3.76 -7.29 -19.27
C ASN A 137 4.95 -7.18 -18.33
N VAL A 138 4.77 -7.69 -17.12
CA VAL A 138 5.81 -7.75 -16.10
C VAL A 138 5.86 -9.16 -15.50
N SER A 139 7.06 -9.62 -15.15
CA SER A 139 7.18 -10.65 -14.12
C SER A 139 7.11 -9.97 -12.76
N TYR A 140 6.62 -10.70 -11.76
CA TYR A 140 6.54 -10.22 -10.39
C TYR A 140 6.99 -11.31 -9.42
N GLN A 141 7.62 -10.88 -8.33
CA GLN A 141 8.00 -11.74 -7.22
C GLN A 141 7.66 -11.04 -5.92
N SER A 142 7.05 -11.75 -4.97
CA SER A 142 6.94 -11.25 -3.60
C SER A 142 8.32 -11.28 -2.95
N VAL A 143 8.75 -10.14 -2.41
CA VAL A 143 10.09 -9.94 -1.86
C VAL A 143 10.01 -9.39 -0.44
N SER A 144 11.12 -9.39 0.29
CA SER A 144 11.15 -8.69 1.57
C SER A 144 10.97 -7.19 1.34
N CYS A 145 10.16 -6.55 2.17
CA CYS A 145 10.08 -5.09 2.13
C CYS A 145 11.39 -4.40 2.54
N GLN A 146 12.40 -5.11 3.05
CA GLN A 146 13.75 -4.58 3.20
C GLN A 146 14.38 -4.12 1.88
N GLU A 147 13.91 -4.68 0.76
CA GLU A 147 14.35 -4.34 -0.59
C GLU A 147 13.61 -3.11 -1.15
N TRP A 148 12.54 -2.66 -0.49
CA TRP A 148 11.81 -1.45 -0.85
C TRP A 148 12.55 -0.20 -0.36
N GLU A 149 12.77 0.78 -1.25
CA GLU A 149 13.59 1.97 -0.97
C GLU A 149 13.16 2.74 0.30
N GLY A 150 11.85 2.79 0.56
CA GLY A 150 11.29 3.48 1.73
C GLY A 150 11.47 2.75 3.05
N TYR A 151 12.02 1.53 3.07
CA TYR A 151 12.05 0.67 4.26
C TYR A 151 12.83 1.26 5.44
N THR A 152 13.91 1.98 5.16
CA THR A 152 14.76 2.56 6.22
C THR A 152 14.19 3.88 6.76
N ASN A 153 13.19 4.46 6.09
CA ASN A 153 12.55 5.70 6.51
C ASN A 153 11.32 5.39 7.37
N GLN A 154 11.47 5.50 8.69
CA GLN A 154 10.40 5.23 9.66
C GLN A 154 9.12 6.04 9.41
N THR A 155 9.22 7.23 8.80
CA THR A 155 8.04 8.05 8.54
C THR A 155 7.19 7.52 7.38
N ALA A 156 7.77 6.68 6.51
CA ALA A 156 7.11 6.04 5.36
C ALA A 156 6.55 4.63 5.69
N LEU A 157 6.62 4.24 6.96
CA LEU A 157 6.24 2.93 7.46
C LEU A 157 4.97 2.99 8.30
N GLY A 158 4.19 1.92 8.26
CA GLY A 158 2.99 1.76 9.06
C GLY A 158 1.76 2.49 8.52
N SER A 159 0.82 2.72 9.42
CA SER A 159 -0.54 3.22 9.15
C SER A 159 -0.68 4.68 9.60
N VAL A 160 -1.60 5.42 8.98
CA VAL A 160 -1.99 6.72 9.51
C VAL A 160 -2.68 6.58 10.87
N ALA A 161 -2.29 7.39 11.84
CA ALA A 161 -2.74 7.26 13.23
C ALA A 161 -4.27 7.31 13.37
N ASP A 162 -4.94 8.18 12.60
CA ASP A 162 -6.39 8.40 12.68
C ASP A 162 -7.23 7.24 12.09
N LEU A 163 -6.62 6.34 11.29
CA LEU A 163 -7.28 5.12 10.79
C LEU A 163 -6.99 3.89 11.67
N GLY A 164 -6.28 4.10 12.78
CA GLY A 164 -5.78 3.04 13.65
C GLY A 164 -4.48 2.42 13.14
N TYR A 165 -3.80 1.66 14.01
CA TYR A 165 -2.48 1.07 13.72
C TYR A 165 -2.53 -0.19 12.83
N THR A 166 -3.65 -0.45 12.16
CA THR A 166 -3.93 -1.73 11.49
C THR A 166 -4.44 -1.59 10.05
N SER A 167 -4.33 -0.42 9.41
CA SER A 167 -4.80 -0.29 8.01
C SER A 167 -3.76 -0.77 7.00
N CYS A 168 -2.48 -0.50 7.25
CA CYS A 168 -1.35 -0.98 6.46
C CYS A 168 -0.63 -2.11 7.21
N CYS A 169 -0.12 -3.11 6.49
CA CYS A 169 0.57 -4.23 7.12
C CYS A 169 1.82 -3.83 7.90
N PRO A 170 2.34 -4.75 8.76
CA PRO A 170 3.66 -4.61 9.34
C PRO A 170 4.72 -4.28 8.28
N ASN A 171 5.82 -3.69 8.72
CA ASN A 171 6.84 -3.15 7.81
C ASN A 171 7.42 -4.18 6.84
N ASN A 172 7.35 -5.49 7.15
CA ASN A 172 7.87 -6.59 6.34
C ASN A 172 7.02 -7.89 6.45
N PRO A 173 5.81 -7.93 5.85
CA PRO A 173 4.85 -8.99 6.11
C PRO A 173 5.28 -10.39 5.62
N VAL A 174 6.17 -10.46 4.62
CA VAL A 174 6.66 -11.74 4.04
C VAL A 174 7.59 -12.49 5.01
N VAL A 175 8.34 -11.76 5.85
CA VAL A 175 9.33 -12.36 6.76
C VAL A 175 8.78 -12.52 8.17
N ASP A 176 7.82 -11.68 8.57
CA ASP A 176 7.33 -11.61 9.94
C ASP A 176 6.18 -12.59 10.25
N ASP A 177 5.82 -13.50 9.33
CA ASP A 177 4.58 -14.32 9.36
C ASP A 177 3.33 -13.46 9.69
N GLY A 178 3.40 -12.18 9.36
CA GLY A 178 2.45 -11.17 9.80
C GLY A 178 1.20 -11.24 8.94
N LEU A 179 0.11 -11.79 9.47
CA LEU A 179 -1.21 -11.63 8.84
C LEU A 179 -1.49 -10.14 8.63
N CYS A 180 -1.66 -9.80 7.37
CA CYS A 180 -2.10 -8.50 6.97
C CYS A 180 -3.55 -8.26 7.37
N PRO A 181 -3.88 -7.14 8.03
CA PRO A 181 -5.27 -6.76 8.26
C PRO A 181 -6.04 -6.71 6.92
N SER A 182 -7.24 -7.28 6.89
CA SER A 182 -8.15 -7.21 5.76
C SER A 182 -9.55 -6.81 6.20
N TYR A 183 -10.13 -5.79 5.57
CA TYR A 183 -11.56 -5.52 5.64
C TYR A 183 -12.34 -6.60 4.86
N SER A 184 -13.40 -7.15 5.46
CA SER A 184 -14.28 -8.12 4.81
C SER A 184 -15.63 -7.50 4.49
N ASP A 185 -15.96 -7.42 3.19
CA ASP A 185 -17.26 -6.91 2.73
C ASP A 185 -18.44 -7.78 3.26
N ASN A 186 -18.22 -9.10 3.38
CA ASN A 186 -19.23 -10.03 3.91
C ASN A 186 -19.46 -9.87 5.41
N ALA A 187 -18.40 -9.55 6.17
CA ALA A 187 -18.53 -9.37 7.61
C ALA A 187 -18.98 -7.95 7.96
N GLY A 188 -18.75 -6.95 7.09
CA GLY A 188 -18.99 -5.53 7.38
C GLY A 188 -18.16 -5.02 8.57
N LEU A 189 -17.07 -5.72 8.90
CA LEU A 189 -16.25 -5.49 10.07
C LEU A 189 -14.80 -5.24 9.63
N PRO A 190 -14.11 -4.25 10.23
CA PRO A 190 -12.65 -4.23 10.20
C PRO A 190 -12.11 -5.50 10.88
N PRO A 191 -10.97 -6.05 10.42
CA PRO A 191 -10.36 -7.23 11.02
C PRO A 191 -10.02 -6.96 12.48
N THR A 192 -10.34 -7.92 13.35
CA THR A 192 -10.00 -7.87 14.76
C THR A 192 -8.49 -7.99 14.96
N ILE A 193 -7.88 -6.88 15.39
CA ILE A 193 -6.62 -6.68 16.13
C ILE A 193 -5.60 -7.85 16.11
N HIS A 194 -4.41 -7.58 15.56
CA HIS A 194 -3.23 -8.45 15.69
C HIS A 194 -2.44 -8.11 16.97
N PRO A 195 -1.96 -9.10 17.76
CA PRO A 195 -1.11 -8.86 18.92
C PRO A 195 0.34 -8.64 18.47
N GLY A 196 0.74 -7.39 18.24
CA GLY A 196 2.09 -7.13 17.71
C GLY A 196 2.63 -5.70 17.77
N SER A 197 1.85 -4.70 18.22
CA SER A 197 2.37 -3.35 18.42
C SER A 197 2.63 -3.10 19.90
N GLY A 198 3.87 -3.32 20.33
CA GLY A 198 4.34 -2.94 21.65
C GLY A 198 4.36 -1.42 21.81
N ALA A 199 3.40 -0.90 22.57
CA ALA A 199 3.56 0.13 23.60
C ALA A 199 2.22 0.35 24.29
N ASP A 200 1.68 -0.68 24.95
CA ASP A 200 0.79 -0.43 26.08
C ASP A 200 1.65 0.15 27.21
N THR A 201 1.85 1.47 27.20
CA THR A 201 1.98 2.18 28.45
C THR A 201 0.69 1.91 29.21
N ILE A 202 0.77 0.94 30.13
CA ILE A 202 -0.20 0.71 31.17
C ILE A 202 -0.37 2.05 31.89
N PHE A 203 -1.40 2.82 31.51
CA PHE A 203 -1.99 3.78 32.42
C PHE A 203 -2.57 2.96 33.56
N THR A 204 -1.76 2.73 34.59
CA THR A 204 -2.25 2.21 35.86
C THR A 204 -3.32 3.18 36.33
N ASN A 205 -4.57 2.73 36.25
CA ASN A 205 -5.72 3.29 36.94
C ASN A 205 -5.27 3.71 38.35
N ILE A 206 -5.24 5.01 38.61
CA ILE A 206 -5.18 5.52 39.97
C ILE A 206 -6.54 5.20 40.58
N PRO A 207 -6.64 4.30 41.59
CA PRO A 207 -7.89 4.12 42.28
C PRO A 207 -8.11 5.37 43.13
N HIS A 208 -9.24 6.05 42.91
CA HIS A 208 -9.76 7.04 43.84
C HIS A 208 -9.95 6.40 45.23
N ILE A 209 -8.96 6.58 46.11
CA ILE A 209 -9.10 6.30 47.54
C ILE A 209 -9.87 7.49 48.13
N LEU A 210 -11.16 7.28 48.35
CA LEU A 210 -12.01 8.06 49.24
C LEU A 210 -11.41 8.00 50.66
N PHE A 211 -10.67 9.03 51.06
CA PHE A 211 -10.38 9.26 52.47
C PHE A 211 -11.61 9.92 53.11
N LEU A 212 -12.45 9.09 53.73
CA LEU A 212 -13.31 9.50 54.83
C LEU A 212 -12.41 9.82 56.03
N THR A 213 -12.28 11.09 56.38
CA THR A 213 -11.87 11.49 57.74
C THR A 213 -13.07 12.13 58.44
N SER A 214 -13.76 11.29 59.21
CA SER A 214 -14.62 11.73 60.30
C SER A 214 -13.73 12.26 61.43
N ILE A 215 -13.86 13.54 61.79
CA ILE A 215 -13.48 14.01 63.12
C ILE A 215 -14.73 14.63 63.74
N VAL A 216 -15.25 13.91 64.72
CA VAL A 216 -16.37 14.25 65.58
C VAL A 216 -15.76 14.71 66.92
N SER A 217 -16.28 15.86 67.41
CA SER A 217 -16.31 16.27 68.84
C SER A 217 -14.98 16.72 69.49
N LEU A 218 -14.93 17.61 70.48
CA LEU A 218 -15.92 18.32 71.27
C LEU A 218 -15.24 19.56 71.90
N SER A 219 -16.04 20.58 72.15
CA SER A 219 -15.98 21.64 73.17
C SER A 219 -14.87 21.61 74.22
N ALA A 220 -14.32 22.79 74.56
CA ALA A 220 -14.47 23.37 75.92
C ALA A 220 -13.63 24.66 76.17
N TYR A 221 -14.31 25.67 76.73
CA TYR A 221 -13.87 26.58 77.82
C TYR A 221 -12.80 27.66 77.49
N LEU A 222 -13.18 28.95 77.47
CA LEU A 222 -13.32 29.91 78.60
C LEU A 222 -11.99 30.60 78.96
N LEU A 223 -11.82 31.83 78.48
CA LEU A 223 -11.52 33.08 79.25
C LEU A 223 -11.31 34.24 78.28
#